data_AF-A0A3G8H584-F1
#
_entry.id   AF-A0A3G8H584-F1
#
_cell.length_a   1.000
_cell.length_b   1.000
_cell.length_c   1.000
_cell.angle_alpha   90.00
_cell.angle_beta   90.00
_cell.angle_gamma   90.00
#
_symmetry.space_group_name_H-M   'P 1'
#
loop_
_entity.id
_entity.type
_entity.pdbx_description
1 polymer ?
#
loop_
_entity_poly.entity_id
_entity_poly.type
_entity_poly.pdbx_seq_one_letter_code
_entity_poly.pdbx_strand_id
1 'polypeptide(L)'
;MPRLPLLLAALTASIGLAACAPDSFRNYEARGLNSYLDKVQDVCANTRLGSQPLGEWLRSGSDDSDSNYVYWLDQTSRLYYNRITVPQYRDAIAATFGGSKANADALDCIVRHLPADRPTSPPGGMF
;
A
#
# COMPACT_ATOMS: atom_id res chain seq x y z
N MET A 1 -0.38 71.58 -7.36
CA MET A 1 -0.90 70.71 -8.43
C MET A 1 0.20 70.43 -9.45
N PRO A 2 0.89 69.28 -9.39
CA PRO A 2 1.76 68.79 -10.46
C PRO A 2 1.07 67.73 -11.34
N ARG A 3 1.61 67.56 -12.55
CA ARG A 3 1.10 66.81 -13.71
C ARG A 3 1.85 65.46 -13.88
N LEU A 4 1.12 64.42 -14.34
CA LEU A 4 1.44 63.14 -15.05
C LEU A 4 2.93 62.78 -15.33
N PRO A 5 3.41 61.49 -15.38
CA PRO A 5 2.69 60.37 -15.99
C PRO A 5 2.93 58.89 -15.54
N LEU A 6 1.96 58.07 -15.97
CA LEU A 6 1.99 56.68 -16.46
C LEU A 6 3.32 55.88 -16.33
N LEU A 7 3.32 54.82 -15.52
CA LEU A 7 4.27 53.72 -15.64
C LEU A 7 3.50 52.38 -15.53
N LEU A 8 3.33 51.75 -16.70
CA LEU A 8 2.99 50.33 -16.84
C LEU A 8 4.11 49.50 -16.20
N ALA A 9 3.81 48.77 -15.12
CA ALA A 9 4.66 47.68 -14.66
C ALA A 9 4.01 46.36 -15.12
N ALA A 10 4.67 45.72 -16.08
CA ALA A 10 4.23 44.54 -16.78
C ALA A 10 4.07 43.32 -15.85
N LEU A 11 3.03 42.54 -16.14
CA LEU A 11 2.87 41.18 -15.64
C LEU A 11 4.05 40.32 -16.14
N THR A 12 4.82 39.76 -15.21
CA THR A 12 5.61 38.55 -15.46
C THR A 12 5.11 37.47 -14.51
N ALA A 13 4.09 36.75 -14.97
CA ALA A 13 3.69 35.47 -14.40
C ALA A 13 4.85 34.49 -14.63
N SER A 14 5.70 34.31 -13.63
CA SER A 14 6.62 33.20 -13.56
C SER A 14 5.81 31.91 -13.43
N ILE A 15 5.55 31.26 -14.56
CA ILE A 15 5.15 29.86 -14.63
C ILE A 15 6.37 29.06 -14.17
N GLY A 16 6.54 29.00 -12.85
CA GLY A 16 7.42 28.04 -12.21
C GLY A 16 6.84 26.67 -12.50
N LEU A 17 7.56 25.93 -13.35
CA LEU A 17 7.35 24.52 -13.67
C LEU A 17 6.81 23.79 -12.44
N ALA A 18 5.60 23.28 -12.56
CA ALA A 18 5.10 22.27 -11.65
C ALA A 18 6.12 21.13 -11.66
N ALA A 19 6.94 21.05 -10.62
CA ALA A 19 7.51 19.80 -10.19
C ALA A 19 6.32 18.96 -9.71
N CYS A 20 5.58 18.37 -10.65
CA CYS A 20 4.69 17.27 -10.36
C CYS A 20 5.57 16.19 -9.76
N ALA A 21 5.51 16.07 -8.43
CA ALA A 21 6.21 15.09 -7.65
C ALA A 21 6.10 13.73 -8.37
N PRO A 22 7.22 13.13 -8.84
CA PRO A 22 7.20 11.81 -9.47
C PRO A 22 6.58 10.74 -8.56
N ASP A 23 6.47 10.99 -7.25
CA ASP A 23 5.79 10.14 -6.27
C ASP A 23 4.30 9.92 -6.54
N SER A 24 3.61 10.83 -7.25
CA SER A 24 2.20 10.63 -7.60
C SER A 24 2.02 9.59 -8.73
N PHE A 25 2.98 9.50 -9.66
CA PHE A 25 2.97 8.45 -10.67
C PHE A 25 3.27 7.07 -10.07
N ARG A 26 4.16 7.00 -9.08
CA ARG A 26 4.43 5.76 -8.31
C ARG A 26 3.19 5.24 -7.57
N ASN A 27 2.31 6.15 -7.12
CA ASN A 27 1.02 5.81 -6.50
C ASN A 27 -0.03 5.30 -7.51
N TYR A 28 -0.01 5.79 -8.76
CA TYR A 28 -0.87 5.23 -9.84
C TYR A 28 -0.47 3.79 -10.19
N GLU A 29 0.78 3.43 -9.97
CA GLU A 29 1.39 2.18 -10.38
C GLU A 29 1.28 1.07 -9.30
N ALA A 30 1.21 1.41 -8.01
CA ALA A 30 0.88 0.47 -6.92
C ALA A 30 -0.58 -0.04 -6.91
N ARG A 31 -1.41 0.34 -7.91
CA ARG A 31 -2.81 -0.07 -8.03
C ARG A 31 -3.03 -1.57 -7.88
N GLY A 32 -2.12 -2.40 -8.39
CA GLY A 32 -2.26 -3.85 -8.30
C GLY A 32 -2.28 -4.37 -6.85
N LEU A 33 -1.28 -3.97 -6.05
CA LEU A 33 -1.21 -4.36 -4.64
C LEU A 33 -2.37 -3.74 -3.86
N ASN A 34 -2.67 -2.45 -4.07
CA ASN A 34 -3.76 -1.77 -3.38
C ASN A 34 -5.12 -2.42 -3.69
N SER A 35 -5.42 -2.70 -4.95
CA SER A 35 -6.66 -3.40 -5.34
C SER A 35 -6.73 -4.82 -4.78
N TYR A 36 -5.59 -5.49 -4.62
CA TYR A 36 -5.54 -6.79 -3.94
C TYR A 36 -5.85 -6.64 -2.44
N LEU A 37 -5.27 -5.65 -1.77
CA LEU A 37 -5.53 -5.37 -0.35
C LEU A 37 -6.98 -4.92 -0.11
N ASP A 38 -7.56 -4.10 -1.00
CA ASP A 38 -8.98 -3.72 -0.98
C ASP A 38 -9.86 -4.96 -1.07
N LYS A 39 -9.53 -5.89 -1.97
CA LYS A 39 -10.24 -7.16 -2.11
C LYS A 39 -10.11 -8.02 -0.87
N VAL A 40 -8.92 -8.12 -0.27
CA VAL A 40 -8.70 -8.84 1.00
C VAL A 40 -9.51 -8.20 2.12
N GLN A 41 -9.53 -6.87 2.24
CA GLN A 41 -10.30 -6.14 3.23
C GLN A 41 -11.80 -6.47 3.14
N ASP A 42 -12.32 -6.61 1.92
CA ASP A 42 -13.74 -6.90 1.68
C ASP A 42 -14.07 -8.38 1.93
N VAL A 43 -13.36 -9.29 1.24
CA VAL A 43 -13.72 -10.72 1.21
C VAL A 43 -13.22 -11.50 2.42
N CYS A 44 -12.13 -11.05 3.06
CA CYS A 44 -11.54 -11.68 4.24
C CYS A 44 -11.88 -10.91 5.53
N ALA A 45 -12.82 -9.97 5.48
CA ALA A 45 -13.12 -9.02 6.56
C ALA A 45 -13.35 -9.68 7.93
N ASN A 46 -14.04 -10.83 7.93
CA ASN A 46 -14.44 -11.55 9.15
C ASN A 46 -13.37 -12.48 9.71
N THR A 47 -12.18 -12.53 9.09
CA THR A 47 -11.06 -13.36 9.55
C THR A 47 -10.16 -12.59 10.51
N ARG A 48 -9.20 -13.28 11.13
CA ARG A 48 -8.29 -12.69 12.13
C ARG A 48 -6.85 -13.12 11.89
N LEU A 49 -5.93 -12.21 12.16
CA LEU A 49 -4.49 -12.47 12.29
C LEU A 49 -4.08 -12.26 13.74
N GLY A 50 -3.82 -13.35 14.45
CA GLY A 50 -3.66 -13.34 15.90
C GLY A 50 -4.87 -12.67 16.59
N SER A 51 -4.63 -11.57 17.30
CA SER A 51 -5.66 -10.77 17.95
C SER A 51 -6.30 -9.70 17.06
N GLN A 52 -5.84 -9.53 15.81
CA GLN A 52 -6.28 -8.44 14.94
C GLN A 52 -7.42 -8.89 14.01
N PRO A 53 -8.60 -8.23 14.05
CA PRO A 53 -9.66 -8.46 13.06
C PRO A 53 -9.25 -7.88 11.71
N LEU A 54 -9.01 -8.73 10.71
CA LEU A 54 -8.31 -8.35 9.47
C LEU A 54 -9.01 -7.21 8.70
N GLY A 55 -10.34 -7.29 8.55
CA GLY A 55 -11.10 -6.27 7.80
C GLY A 55 -11.10 -4.91 8.46
N GLU A 56 -11.20 -4.87 9.79
CA GLU A 56 -11.14 -3.61 10.54
C GLU A 56 -9.72 -3.07 10.57
N TRP A 57 -8.72 -3.95 10.73
CA TRP A 57 -7.31 -3.58 10.78
C TRP A 57 -6.81 -2.98 9.46
N LEU A 58 -7.36 -3.44 8.33
CA LEU A 58 -7.16 -2.84 7.00
C LEU A 58 -7.95 -1.53 6.84
N ARG A 59 -9.22 -1.50 7.26
CA ARG A 59 -10.10 -0.33 7.10
C ARG A 59 -9.69 0.86 7.95
N SER A 60 -9.22 0.62 9.17
CA SER A 60 -8.74 1.66 10.07
C SER A 60 -7.49 2.35 9.54
N GLY A 61 -6.89 1.84 8.45
CA GLY A 61 -5.69 2.36 7.86
C GLY A 61 -4.59 2.43 8.91
N SER A 62 -4.39 1.30 9.62
CA SER A 62 -3.46 1.21 10.74
C SER A 62 -2.21 2.03 10.45
N ASP A 63 -2.02 3.05 11.27
CA ASP A 63 -0.96 4.05 11.11
C ASP A 63 0.40 3.34 10.97
N ASP A 64 1.35 3.94 10.24
CA ASP A 64 2.71 3.41 10.05
C ASP A 64 3.45 3.13 11.39
N SER A 65 2.89 3.57 12.53
CA SER A 65 3.30 3.25 13.89
C SER A 65 2.85 1.88 14.43
N ASP A 66 1.87 1.19 13.81
CA ASP A 66 1.54 -0.20 14.15
C ASP A 66 2.54 -1.15 13.49
N SER A 67 3.56 -1.53 14.27
CA SER A 67 4.63 -2.41 13.83
C SER A 67 4.16 -3.78 13.32
N ASN A 68 3.03 -4.29 13.84
CA ASN A 68 2.47 -5.54 13.36
C ASN A 68 1.81 -5.36 12.00
N TYR A 69 1.11 -4.24 11.78
CA TYR A 69 0.47 -3.94 10.50
C TYR A 69 1.53 -3.74 9.42
N VAL A 70 2.55 -2.93 9.70
CA VAL A 70 3.69 -2.71 8.79
C VAL A 70 4.39 -4.02 8.45
N TYR A 71 4.63 -4.88 9.45
CA TYR A 71 5.22 -6.19 9.21
C TYR A 71 4.35 -7.09 8.33
N TRP A 72 3.05 -7.18 8.62
CA TRP A 72 2.12 -7.98 7.82
C TRP A 72 2.01 -7.44 6.38
N LEU A 73 1.94 -6.12 6.22
CA LEU A 73 1.88 -5.46 4.92
C LEU A 73 3.15 -5.73 4.10
N ASP A 74 4.33 -5.69 4.73
CA ASP A 74 5.59 -6.09 4.08
C ASP A 74 5.55 -7.54 3.61
N GLN A 75 5.19 -8.49 4.49
CA GLN A 75 5.11 -9.91 4.10
C GLN A 75 4.09 -10.14 2.99
N THR A 76 2.95 -9.43 3.04
CA THR A 76 1.88 -9.55 2.05
C THR A 76 2.27 -8.93 0.71
N SER A 77 3.01 -7.82 0.73
CA SER A 77 3.63 -7.22 -0.46
C SER A 77 4.64 -8.16 -1.09
N ARG A 78 5.54 -8.76 -0.29
CA ARG A 78 6.51 -9.76 -0.77
C ARG A 78 5.82 -10.97 -1.38
N LEU A 79 4.72 -11.43 -0.78
CA LEU A 79 3.89 -12.49 -1.35
C LEU A 79 3.27 -12.02 -2.68
N TYR A 80 2.61 -10.87 -2.72
CA TYR A 80 2.00 -10.33 -3.92
C TYR A 80 3.00 -10.20 -5.08
N TYR A 81 4.22 -9.74 -4.81
CA TYR A 81 5.29 -9.58 -5.79
C TYR A 81 6.12 -10.85 -6.05
N ASN A 82 5.63 -12.05 -5.76
CA ASN A 82 6.35 -13.31 -6.00
C ASN A 82 7.77 -13.36 -5.38
N ARG A 83 8.04 -12.58 -4.33
CA ARG A 83 9.33 -12.53 -3.63
C ARG A 83 9.45 -13.62 -2.56
N ILE A 84 8.33 -14.12 -2.08
CA ILE A 84 8.25 -15.27 -1.19
C ILE A 84 7.16 -16.23 -1.65
N THR A 85 7.30 -17.50 -1.28
CA THR A 85 6.30 -18.54 -1.57
C THR A 85 5.15 -18.49 -0.56
N VAL A 86 4.02 -19.13 -0.88
CA VAL A 86 2.90 -19.28 0.07
C VAL A 86 3.33 -19.94 1.39
N PRO A 87 4.12 -21.04 1.40
CA PRO A 87 4.65 -21.59 2.64
C PRO A 87 5.48 -20.58 3.45
N GLN A 88 6.41 -19.88 2.80
CA GLN A 88 7.24 -18.87 3.49
C GLN A 88 6.41 -17.74 4.10
N TYR A 89 5.37 -17.29 3.39
CA TYR A 89 4.43 -16.30 3.93
C TYR A 89 3.68 -16.82 5.15
N ARG A 90 3.14 -18.05 5.07
CA ARG A 90 2.43 -18.66 6.19
C ARG A 90 3.32 -18.83 7.42
N ASP A 91 4.56 -19.25 7.22
CA ASP A 91 5.54 -19.42 8.30
C ASP A 91 5.90 -18.08 8.95
N ALA A 92 6.15 -17.04 8.14
CA ALA A 92 6.45 -15.69 8.63
C ALA A 92 5.29 -15.12 9.47
N ILE A 93 4.05 -15.24 8.99
CA ILE A 93 2.88 -14.78 9.74
C ILE A 93 2.65 -15.64 10.99
N ALA A 94 2.80 -16.97 10.90
CA ALA A 94 2.66 -17.84 12.06
C ALA A 94 3.68 -17.51 13.16
N ALA A 95 4.93 -17.18 12.80
CA ALA A 95 5.98 -16.83 13.76
C ALA A 95 5.65 -15.56 14.55
N THR A 96 5.01 -14.57 13.91
CA THR A 96 4.72 -13.26 14.54
C THR A 96 3.35 -13.22 15.22
N PHE A 97 2.34 -13.88 14.65
CA PHE A 97 0.93 -13.74 15.05
C PHE A 97 0.39 -14.94 15.84
N GLY A 98 1.24 -15.62 16.61
CA GLY A 98 0.78 -16.65 17.57
C GLY A 98 0.50 -18.04 16.97
N GLY A 99 1.17 -18.39 15.86
CA GLY A 99 1.19 -19.73 15.29
C GLY A 99 0.17 -19.98 14.18
N SER A 100 0.34 -21.08 13.43
CA SER A 100 -0.41 -21.32 12.19
C SER A 100 -1.92 -21.50 12.41
N LYS A 101 -2.34 -22.13 13.52
CA LYS A 101 -3.75 -22.40 13.81
C LYS A 101 -4.57 -21.13 14.02
N ALA A 102 -4.01 -20.15 14.74
CA ALA A 102 -4.70 -18.89 15.02
C ALA A 102 -4.90 -18.03 13.76
N ASN A 103 -4.10 -18.27 12.72
CA ASN A 103 -4.07 -17.48 11.49
C ASN A 103 -4.65 -18.21 10.27
N ALA A 104 -5.08 -19.47 10.42
CA ALA A 104 -5.40 -20.36 9.31
C ALA A 104 -6.47 -19.78 8.38
N ASP A 105 -7.59 -19.30 8.93
CA ASP A 105 -8.71 -18.79 8.14
C ASP A 105 -8.34 -17.54 7.34
N ALA A 106 -7.58 -16.62 7.96
CA ALA A 106 -7.10 -15.42 7.29
C ALA A 106 -6.09 -15.77 6.20
N LEU A 107 -5.11 -16.63 6.50
CA LEU A 107 -4.07 -17.05 5.55
C LEU A 107 -4.67 -17.81 4.36
N ASP A 108 -5.67 -18.66 4.60
CA ASP A 108 -6.39 -19.37 3.54
C ASP A 108 -7.17 -18.40 2.66
N CYS A 109 -7.84 -17.41 3.25
CA CYS A 109 -8.59 -16.41 2.50
C CYS A 109 -7.68 -15.54 1.63
N ILE A 110 -6.61 -14.98 2.22
CA ILE A 110 -5.61 -14.15 1.54
C ILE A 110 -5.01 -14.93 0.36
N VAL A 111 -4.51 -16.15 0.61
CA VAL A 111 -3.85 -16.95 -0.43
C VAL A 111 -4.82 -17.34 -1.55
N ARG A 112 -6.08 -17.64 -1.24
CA ARG A 112 -7.11 -17.97 -2.24
C ARG A 112 -7.38 -16.82 -3.21
N HIS A 113 -7.15 -15.57 -2.79
CA HIS A 113 -7.45 -14.38 -3.57
C HIS A 113 -6.20 -13.76 -4.22
N LEU A 114 -5.03 -14.42 -4.10
CA LEU A 114 -3.84 -14.04 -4.83
C LEU A 114 -4.08 -14.12 -6.34
N PRO A 115 -3.66 -13.10 -7.11
CA PRO A 115 -3.67 -13.21 -8.57
C PRO A 115 -2.73 -14.33 -9.06
N ALA A 116 -3.08 -14.97 -10.18
CA ALA A 116 -2.19 -15.95 -10.81
C ALA A 116 -0.99 -15.26 -11.47
N ASP A 117 -1.24 -14.19 -12.22
CA ASP A 117 -0.24 -13.42 -12.98
C ASP A 117 0.40 -12.32 -12.13
N ARG A 118 0.96 -12.72 -10.99
CA ARG A 118 1.57 -11.79 -10.03
C ARG A 118 2.90 -11.22 -10.55
N PRO A 119 3.12 -9.89 -10.46
CA PRO A 119 4.39 -9.28 -10.84
C PRO A 119 5.53 -9.75 -9.92
N THR A 120 6.79 -9.58 -10.34
CA THR A 120 7.96 -9.88 -9.51
C THR A 120 8.56 -8.65 -8.82
N SER A 121 8.10 -7.44 -9.15
CA SER A 121 8.62 -6.19 -8.60
C SER A 121 7.52 -5.14 -8.53
N PRO A 122 7.58 -4.19 -7.58
CA PRO A 122 6.78 -3.00 -7.65
C PRO A 122 7.17 -2.18 -8.90
N PRO A 123 6.19 -1.55 -9.56
CA PRO A 123 6.45 -0.62 -10.66
C PRO A 123 7.28 0.61 -10.21
N GLY A 124 8.08 1.16 -11.13
CA GLY A 124 9.00 2.28 -10.82
C GLY A 124 10.20 1.90 -9.95
N GLY A 125 10.69 0.67 -10.10
CA GLY A 125 11.66 0.01 -9.23
C GLY A 125 12.86 0.87 -8.82
N MET A 126 13.06 0.97 -7.51
CA MET A 126 14.39 1.05 -6.93
C MET A 126 14.39 0.08 -5.76
N PHE A 127 15.33 -0.87 -5.84
CA PHE A 127 15.55 -1.95 -4.88
C PHE A 127 16.11 -1.41 -3.57
#